data_AF-A0A2V0NW59-F1
#
_entry.id   AF-A0A2V0NW59-F1
#
_cell.length_a   1.000
_cell.length_b   1.000
_cell.length_c   1.000
_cell.angle_alpha   90.00
_cell.angle_beta   90.00
_cell.angle_gamma   90.00
#
_symmetry.space_group_name_H-M   'P 1'
#
loop_
_entity.id
_entity.type
_entity.pdbx_description
1 polymer ?
#
loop_
_entity_poly.entity_id
_entity_poly.type
_entity_poly.pdbx_seq_one_letter_code
_entity_poly.pdbx_strand_id
1 'polypeptide(L)'
;MAEGKPHLSIVICGHVDSGKSTTTGRLLFELGGIPERELEKLKEEAAALGKQSFAFAFYMDRQKEERERGVTIACTTKEFFTDKWHYTIIDAPGHRDFIKNMISGAAQADVCLLMVPADGNFTTAIQKTLKPCKDFTAQIQTLDIPGEVKAGYSPIGFVRCGRSACKISKINWKVGKETGGKKLDAPHALKANEMAEVVFEPCQPLVVDHFKACEGLSRIAFLDGNTAVMLGKVTAVSHK
;
A
#
# COMPACT_ATOMS: atom_id res chain seq x y z
N MET A 1 -2.32 25.95 28.31
CA MET A 1 -3.55 25.58 29.03
C MET A 1 -4.56 25.06 28.02
N ALA A 2 -5.01 23.83 28.23
CA ALA A 2 -5.58 22.92 27.22
C ALA A 2 -7.01 22.48 27.57
N GLU A 3 -7.84 23.37 28.11
CA GLU A 3 -9.22 23.01 28.47
C GLU A 3 -10.18 23.42 27.36
N GLY A 4 -10.83 22.40 26.75
CA GLY A 4 -11.96 22.57 25.83
C GLY A 4 -11.64 22.64 24.33
N LYS A 5 -10.38 22.46 23.92
CA LYS A 5 -10.05 22.43 22.47
C LYS A 5 -10.43 21.07 21.87
N PRO A 6 -11.03 21.04 20.66
CA PRO A 6 -11.27 19.79 19.96
C PRO A 6 -9.94 19.09 19.67
N HIS A 7 -9.94 17.76 19.86
CA HIS A 7 -8.79 16.90 19.67
C HIS A 7 -8.79 16.34 18.24
N LEU A 8 -7.60 16.29 17.61
CA LEU A 8 -7.40 15.61 16.33
C LEU A 8 -6.09 14.82 16.34
N SER A 9 -6.18 13.56 15.97
CA SER A 9 -5.02 12.68 15.84
C SER A 9 -4.57 12.55 14.39
N ILE A 10 -3.27 12.69 14.16
CA ILE A 10 -2.65 12.67 12.83
C ILE A 10 -1.53 11.63 12.80
N VAL A 11 -1.60 10.65 11.90
CA VAL A 11 -0.49 9.73 11.62
C VAL A 11 0.32 10.22 10.44
N ILE A 12 1.65 10.16 10.54
CA ILE A 12 2.56 10.50 9.44
C ILE A 12 3.10 9.21 8.84
N CYS A 13 2.75 8.96 7.59
CA CYS A 13 3.12 7.77 6.83
C CYS A 13 3.98 8.15 5.62
N GLY A 14 4.78 7.21 5.11
CA GLY A 14 5.69 7.48 3.99
C GLY A 14 6.87 6.51 3.95
N HIS A 15 7.55 6.45 2.81
CA HIS A 15 8.69 5.54 2.61
C HIS A 15 9.87 5.84 3.54
N VAL A 16 10.83 4.91 3.64
CA VAL A 16 12.15 5.19 4.24
C VAL A 16 12.76 6.41 3.54
N ASP A 17 13.44 7.27 4.30
CA ASP A 17 14.07 8.50 3.82
C ASP A 17 13.12 9.58 3.26
N SER A 18 11.80 9.43 3.39
CA SER A 18 10.83 10.47 3.02
C SER A 18 10.79 11.66 4.01
N GLY A 19 11.65 11.66 5.03
CA GLY A 19 11.76 12.76 6.00
C GLY A 19 10.63 12.89 7.03
N LYS A 20 9.93 11.78 7.36
CA LYS A 20 8.82 11.76 8.34
C LYS A 20 9.19 12.38 9.68
N SER A 21 10.05 11.70 10.44
CA SER A 21 10.45 12.10 11.79
C SER A 21 11.14 13.47 11.81
N THR A 22 11.90 13.80 10.77
CA THR A 22 12.53 15.12 10.62
C THR A 22 11.49 16.23 10.47
N THR A 23 10.46 16.02 9.64
CA THR A 23 9.38 16.99 9.44
C THR A 23 8.52 17.13 10.69
N THR A 24 8.21 16.01 11.34
CA THR A 24 7.50 16.00 12.63
C THR A 24 8.26 16.77 13.70
N GLY A 25 9.55 16.47 13.88
CA GLY A 25 10.39 17.15 14.87
C GLY A 25 10.54 18.64 14.57
N ARG A 26 10.62 19.03 13.30
CA ARG A 26 10.67 20.44 12.89
C ARG A 26 9.36 21.17 13.19
N LEU A 27 8.22 20.55 12.89
CA LEU A 27 6.90 21.11 13.18
C LEU A 27 6.72 21.34 14.69
N LEU A 28 7.09 20.34 15.52
CA LEU A 28 7.02 20.46 16.97
C LEU A 28 7.94 21.56 17.51
N PHE A 29 9.11 21.75 16.89
CA PHE A 29 10.02 22.84 17.25
C PHE A 29 9.42 24.22 16.96
N GLU A 30 8.91 24.44 15.74
CA GLU A 30 8.35 25.75 15.35
C GLU A 30 7.12 26.15 16.16
N LEU A 31 6.36 25.16 16.63
CA LEU A 31 5.21 25.38 17.50
C LEU A 31 5.58 25.52 19.00
N GLY A 32 6.88 25.58 19.32
CA GLY A 32 7.37 25.75 20.68
C GLY A 32 7.16 24.51 21.57
N GLY A 33 6.89 23.35 20.98
CA GLY A 33 6.69 22.09 21.69
C GLY A 33 7.98 21.45 22.22
N ILE A 34 9.15 21.98 21.84
CA ILE A 34 10.47 21.51 22.27
C ILE A 34 11.19 22.62 23.04
N PRO A 35 11.53 22.41 24.32
CA PRO A 35 12.35 23.35 25.08
C PRO A 35 13.73 23.55 24.43
N GLU A 36 14.21 24.80 24.35
CA GLU A 36 15.51 25.12 23.70
C GLU A 36 16.67 24.32 24.29
N ARG A 37 16.69 24.12 25.60
CA ARG A 37 17.71 23.31 26.30
C ARG A 37 17.73 21.86 25.84
N GLU A 38 16.55 21.27 25.57
CA GLU A 38 16.46 19.90 25.09
C GLU A 38 16.98 19.79 23.65
N LEU A 39 16.70 20.81 22.83
CA LEU A 39 17.20 20.88 21.47
C LEU A 39 18.73 20.99 21.41
N GLU A 40 19.34 21.83 22.24
CA GLU A 40 20.81 21.96 22.29
C GLU A 40 21.47 20.63 22.62
N LYS A 41 20.95 19.93 23.63
CA LYS A 41 21.42 18.59 24.00
C LYS A 41 21.28 17.59 22.83
N LEU A 42 20.15 17.60 22.13
CA LEU A 42 19.94 16.71 20.98
C LEU A 42 20.86 17.05 19.81
N LYS A 43 21.18 18.33 19.58
CA LYS A 43 22.16 18.76 18.57
C LYS A 43 23.56 18.29 18.91
N GLU A 44 23.97 18.37 20.17
CA GLU A 44 25.26 17.84 20.65
C GLU A 44 25.35 16.32 20.49
N GLU A 45 24.30 15.58 20.89
CA GLU A 45 24.23 14.13 20.71
C GLU A 45 24.29 13.73 19.23
N ALA A 46 23.55 14.46 18.38
CA ALA A 46 23.57 14.24 16.93
C ALA A 46 24.95 14.56 16.32
N ALA A 47 25.64 15.60 16.80
CA ALA A 47 26.98 15.95 16.37
C ALA A 47 28.02 14.89 16.79
N ALA A 48 27.93 14.39 18.01
CA ALA A 48 28.82 13.34 18.53
C ALA A 48 28.69 12.03 17.72
N LEU A 49 27.50 11.74 17.19
CA LEU A 49 27.23 10.58 16.33
C LEU A 49 27.49 10.85 14.83
N GLY A 50 28.02 12.02 14.46
CA GLY A 50 28.28 12.39 13.07
C GLY A 50 27.00 12.61 12.22
N LYS A 51 25.84 12.77 12.86
CA LYS A 51 24.51 12.87 12.26
C LYS A 51 23.85 14.22 12.54
N GLN A 52 24.56 15.33 12.36
CA GLN A 52 24.09 16.68 12.72
C GLN A 52 22.74 17.06 12.10
N SER A 53 22.40 16.55 10.91
CA SER A 53 21.13 16.76 10.23
C SER A 53 19.92 16.05 10.89
N PHE A 54 20.14 15.12 11.82
CA PHE A 54 19.10 14.29 12.44
C PHE A 54 18.64 14.77 13.83
N ALA A 55 19.09 15.95 14.28
CA ALA A 55 18.73 16.47 15.61
C ALA A 55 17.20 16.50 15.86
N PHE A 56 16.40 16.82 14.82
CA PHE A 56 14.93 16.80 14.89
C PHE A 56 14.34 15.39 14.93
N ALA A 57 14.94 14.43 14.23
CA ALA A 57 14.50 13.03 14.26
C ALA A 57 14.78 12.38 15.62
N PHE A 58 15.90 12.72 16.27
CA PHE A 58 16.27 12.18 17.59
C PHE A 58 15.32 12.59 18.73
N TYR A 59 14.54 13.65 18.52
CA TYR A 59 13.46 14.02 19.44
C TYR A 59 12.28 13.02 19.40
N MET A 60 12.03 12.43 18.22
CA MET A 60 11.01 11.41 18.00
C MET A 60 11.56 10.00 18.29
N ASP A 61 12.79 9.73 17.85
CA ASP A 61 13.47 8.43 18.02
C ASP A 61 14.07 8.32 19.43
N ARG A 62 13.35 7.65 20.32
CA ARG A 62 13.76 7.48 21.73
C ARG A 62 14.67 6.28 21.96
N GLN A 63 14.63 5.28 21.08
CA GLN A 63 15.42 4.06 21.26
C GLN A 63 16.84 4.24 20.72
N LYS A 64 17.83 3.66 21.41
CA LYS A 64 19.23 3.70 20.97
C LYS A 64 19.40 3.09 19.57
N GLU A 65 18.70 1.98 19.33
CA GLU A 65 18.69 1.27 18.05
C GLU A 65 18.14 2.13 16.91
N GLU A 66 17.11 2.94 17.15
CA GLU A 66 16.55 3.89 16.18
C GLU A 66 17.57 4.98 15.84
N ARG A 67 18.25 5.54 16.85
CA ARG A 67 19.26 6.60 16.68
C ARG A 67 20.51 6.11 15.95
N GLU A 68 20.98 4.90 16.28
CA GLU A 68 22.13 4.27 15.64
C GLU A 68 21.85 3.94 14.18
N ARG A 69 20.68 3.34 13.89
CA ARG A 69 20.30 2.96 12.52
C ARG A 69 19.76 4.12 11.68
N GLY A 70 19.27 5.18 12.32
CA GLY A 70 18.59 6.30 11.65
C GLY A 70 17.24 5.92 11.06
N VAL A 71 16.55 4.94 11.64
CA VAL A 71 15.25 4.44 11.16
C VAL A 71 14.31 4.27 12.35
N THR A 72 13.12 4.86 12.27
CA THR A 72 12.05 4.68 13.25
C THR A 72 11.53 3.24 13.23
N ILE A 73 11.47 2.61 14.40
CA ILE A 73 11.06 1.22 14.60
C ILE A 73 9.68 1.16 15.26
N ALA A 74 9.47 1.98 16.28
CA ALA A 74 8.22 2.05 17.03
C ALA A 74 7.45 3.33 16.70
N CYS A 75 6.12 3.28 16.80
CA CYS A 75 5.32 4.50 16.69
C CYS A 75 5.53 5.36 17.94
N THR A 76 5.88 6.63 17.74
CA THR A 76 6.00 7.60 18.83
C THR A 76 4.92 8.65 18.71
N THR A 77 4.25 8.93 19.82
CA THR A 77 3.21 9.96 19.90
C THR A 77 3.73 11.21 20.59
N LYS A 78 3.38 12.37 20.04
CA LYS A 78 3.66 13.69 20.60
C LYS A 78 2.43 14.57 20.48
N GLU A 79 2.26 15.46 21.43
CA GLU A 79 1.14 16.39 21.45
C GLU A 79 1.62 17.81 21.24
N PHE A 80 0.82 18.60 20.52
CA PHE A 80 1.05 20.02 20.37
C PHE A 80 -0.29 20.76 20.32
N PHE A 81 -0.24 22.06 20.58
CA PHE A 81 -1.42 22.90 20.65
C PHE A 81 -1.29 24.03 19.63
N THR A 82 -2.39 24.32 18.95
CA THR A 82 -2.57 25.56 18.18
C THR A 82 -3.63 26.41 18.86
N ASP A 83 -3.91 27.59 18.31
CA ASP A 83 -4.97 28.46 18.85
C ASP A 83 -6.32 27.74 18.92
N LYS A 84 -6.62 26.88 17.93
CA LYS A 84 -7.94 26.26 17.74
C LYS A 84 -8.02 24.78 18.15
N TRP A 85 -6.93 24.03 18.07
CA TRP A 85 -6.96 22.56 18.17
C TRP A 85 -5.87 22.03 19.10
N HIS A 86 -6.17 20.89 19.73
CA HIS A 86 -5.21 20.00 20.37
C HIS A 86 -4.90 18.87 19.40
N TYR A 87 -3.63 18.72 19.03
CA TYR A 87 -3.21 17.70 18.08
C TYR A 87 -2.35 16.64 18.76
N THR A 88 -2.57 15.39 18.37
CA THR A 88 -1.64 14.29 18.63
C THR A 88 -1.03 13.85 17.31
N ILE A 89 0.29 13.93 17.17
CA ILE A 89 1.02 13.37 16.02
C ILE A 89 1.52 11.98 16.39
N ILE A 90 1.31 11.04 15.48
CA ILE A 90 1.83 9.68 15.52
C ILE A 90 2.86 9.56 14.40
N ASP A 91 4.15 9.51 14.76
CA ASP A 91 5.21 9.23 13.81
C ASP A 91 5.32 7.73 13.60
N ALA A 92 5.06 7.28 12.37
CA ALA A 92 5.01 5.86 12.04
C ALA A 92 6.24 5.40 11.25
N PRO A 93 6.69 4.15 11.45
CA PRO A 93 7.88 3.64 10.78
C PRO A 93 7.68 3.51 9.27
N GLY A 94 8.73 3.81 8.49
CA GLY A 94 8.70 3.74 7.02
C GLY A 94 9.25 2.45 6.42
N HIS A 95 9.94 1.63 7.21
CA HIS A 95 10.56 0.39 6.74
C HIS A 95 9.54 -0.75 6.63
N ARG A 96 9.71 -1.63 5.64
CA ARG A 96 8.76 -2.72 5.34
C ARG A 96 8.58 -3.69 6.50
N ASP A 97 9.65 -3.97 7.24
CA ASP A 97 9.62 -4.91 8.37
C ASP A 97 8.73 -4.41 9.52
N PHE A 98 8.47 -3.11 9.60
CA PHE A 98 7.70 -2.47 10.67
C PHE A 98 6.30 -2.03 10.23
N ILE A 99 5.79 -2.54 9.11
CA ILE A 99 4.42 -2.23 8.63
C ILE A 99 3.36 -2.54 9.70
N LYS A 100 3.55 -3.60 10.50
CA LYS A 100 2.64 -3.94 11.60
C LYS A 100 2.51 -2.80 12.61
N ASN A 101 3.62 -2.16 12.94
CA ASN A 101 3.64 -1.05 13.88
C ASN A 101 2.94 0.18 13.28
N MET A 102 3.17 0.46 11.99
CA MET A 102 2.47 1.53 11.27
C MET A 102 0.95 1.31 11.24
N ILE A 103 0.48 0.08 11.01
CA ILE A 103 -0.96 -0.23 11.02
C ILE A 103 -1.56 0.10 12.40
N SER A 104 -0.90 -0.29 13.48
CA SER A 104 -1.35 0.03 14.84
C SER A 104 -1.35 1.52 15.15
N GLY A 105 -0.38 2.28 14.61
CA GLY A 105 -0.34 3.74 14.74
C GLY A 105 -1.43 4.42 13.92
N ALA A 106 -1.64 3.98 12.68
CA ALA A 106 -2.67 4.52 11.80
C ALA A 106 -4.10 4.22 12.29
N ALA A 107 -4.31 3.09 12.96
CA ALA A 107 -5.61 2.76 13.57
C ALA A 107 -6.03 3.70 14.70
N GLN A 108 -5.09 4.44 15.29
CA GLN A 108 -5.34 5.43 16.34
C GLN A 108 -5.53 6.86 15.80
N ALA A 109 -5.37 7.06 14.48
CA ALA A 109 -5.39 8.38 13.87
C ALA A 109 -6.70 8.68 13.12
N ASP A 110 -7.17 9.91 13.25
CA ASP A 110 -8.31 10.44 12.50
C ASP A 110 -7.89 10.85 11.08
N VAL A 111 -6.66 11.36 10.94
CA VAL A 111 -6.10 11.87 9.68
C VAL A 111 -4.75 11.23 9.39
N CYS A 112 -4.50 10.92 8.11
CA CYS A 112 -3.21 10.43 7.65
C CYS A 112 -2.52 11.48 6.78
N LEU A 113 -1.29 11.85 7.13
CA LEU A 113 -0.39 12.65 6.32
C LEU A 113 0.58 11.71 5.58
N LEU A 114 0.44 11.60 4.26
CA LEU A 114 1.33 10.81 3.43
C LEU A 114 2.49 11.68 2.91
N MET A 115 3.70 11.37 3.35
CA MET A 115 4.93 11.99 2.89
C MET A 115 5.51 11.24 1.70
N VAL A 116 5.73 11.99 0.62
CA VAL A 116 6.24 11.47 -0.65
C VAL A 116 7.54 12.24 -0.97
N PRO A 117 8.68 11.55 -1.16
CA PRO A 117 9.91 12.22 -1.55
C PRO A 117 9.78 12.81 -2.96
N ALA A 118 10.24 14.05 -3.13
CA ALA A 118 10.21 14.77 -4.40
C ALA A 118 11.54 14.69 -5.18
N ASP A 119 12.52 13.97 -4.65
CA ASP A 119 13.82 13.72 -5.28
C ASP A 119 13.78 12.41 -6.10
N GLY A 120 14.96 11.94 -6.56
CA GLY A 120 15.10 10.67 -7.27
C GLY A 120 14.60 9.44 -6.48
N ASN A 121 14.41 9.56 -5.15
CA ASN A 121 13.90 8.51 -4.30
C ASN A 121 12.37 8.35 -4.38
N PHE A 122 11.66 9.17 -5.15
CA PHE A 122 10.26 8.90 -5.49
C PHE A 122 10.06 7.50 -6.07
N THR A 123 10.97 7.09 -6.97
CA THR A 123 10.90 5.79 -7.65
C THR A 123 11.28 4.60 -6.77
N THR A 124 12.06 4.82 -5.70
CA THR A 124 12.36 3.80 -4.68
C THR A 124 11.24 3.71 -3.66
N ALA A 125 10.60 4.84 -3.35
CA ALA A 125 9.45 4.93 -2.47
C ALA A 125 8.21 4.23 -3.01
N ILE A 126 8.04 4.26 -4.32
CA ILE A 126 7.04 3.45 -5.01
C ILE A 126 7.63 2.07 -5.24
N GLN A 127 6.83 1.03 -4.99
CA GLN A 127 7.24 -0.33 -5.23
C GLN A 127 7.64 -0.52 -6.72
N LYS A 128 8.94 -0.71 -6.97
CA LYS A 128 9.55 -0.81 -8.32
C LYS A 128 8.98 -1.91 -9.22
N THR A 129 8.23 -2.88 -8.67
CA THR A 129 7.56 -3.94 -9.45
C THR A 129 6.21 -3.51 -10.05
N LEU A 130 5.71 -2.31 -9.75
CA LEU A 130 4.42 -1.83 -10.23
C LEU A 130 4.54 -1.26 -11.66
N LYS A 131 4.77 -2.13 -12.64
CA LYS A 131 4.66 -1.77 -14.06
C LYS A 131 3.25 -2.09 -14.57
N PRO A 132 2.67 -1.25 -15.44
CA PRO A 132 1.43 -1.59 -16.14
C PRO A 132 1.57 -2.95 -16.81
N CYS A 133 0.62 -3.85 -16.59
CA CYS A 133 0.63 -5.12 -17.28
C CYS A 133 0.19 -4.93 -18.74
N LYS A 134 0.86 -5.64 -19.65
CA LYS A 134 0.42 -5.83 -21.03
C LYS A 134 -0.68 -6.88 -21.08
N ASP A 135 -0.43 -7.99 -20.40
CA ASP A 135 -1.33 -9.13 -20.23
C ASP A 135 -1.01 -9.83 -18.91
N PHE A 136 -1.99 -10.58 -18.39
CA PHE A 136 -1.78 -11.39 -17.18
C PHE A 136 -2.58 -12.69 -17.26
N THR A 137 -2.03 -13.75 -16.69
CA THR A 137 -2.70 -15.03 -16.53
C THR A 137 -3.27 -15.13 -15.12
N ALA A 138 -4.54 -15.48 -15.01
CA ALA A 138 -5.21 -15.68 -13.74
C ALA A 138 -5.95 -17.02 -13.70
N GLN A 139 -5.86 -17.69 -12.57
CA GLN A 139 -6.77 -18.77 -12.22
C GLN A 139 -8.04 -18.16 -11.67
N ILE A 140 -9.15 -18.44 -12.31
CA ILE A 140 -10.46 -17.87 -12.01
C ILE A 140 -11.45 -18.97 -11.63
N GLN A 141 -12.42 -18.59 -10.82
CA GLN A 141 -13.68 -19.27 -10.62
C GLN A 141 -14.78 -18.40 -11.24
N THR A 142 -15.49 -18.94 -12.22
CA THR A 142 -16.70 -18.28 -12.74
C THR A 142 -17.84 -18.42 -11.75
N LEU A 143 -18.62 -17.36 -11.59
CA LEU A 143 -19.82 -17.28 -10.77
C LEU A 143 -21.03 -17.11 -11.70
N ASP A 144 -21.73 -15.99 -11.61
CA ASP A 144 -22.96 -15.70 -12.33
C ASP A 144 -22.69 -15.07 -13.70
N ILE A 145 -22.07 -15.83 -14.61
CA ILE A 145 -21.77 -15.38 -15.97
C ILE A 145 -23.01 -15.44 -16.90
N PRO A 146 -23.13 -14.57 -17.91
CA PRO A 146 -24.27 -14.56 -18.83
C PRO A 146 -24.19 -15.72 -19.84
N GLY A 147 -24.68 -16.90 -19.45
CA GLY A 147 -24.71 -18.10 -20.28
C GLY A 147 -23.32 -18.74 -20.41
N GLU A 148 -22.66 -18.52 -21.56
CA GLU A 148 -21.31 -19.01 -21.84
C GLU A 148 -20.38 -17.87 -22.23
N VAL A 149 -19.20 -17.83 -21.62
CA VAL A 149 -18.17 -16.82 -21.87
C VAL A 149 -17.09 -17.38 -22.78
N LYS A 150 -16.72 -16.65 -23.84
CA LYS A 150 -15.70 -17.02 -24.82
C LYS A 150 -14.57 -15.98 -24.88
N ALA A 151 -13.50 -16.32 -25.60
CA ALA A 151 -12.47 -15.34 -25.92
C ALA A 151 -13.08 -14.09 -26.58
N GLY A 152 -12.65 -12.91 -26.13
CA GLY A 152 -13.21 -11.61 -26.53
C GLY A 152 -14.14 -10.97 -25.49
N TYR A 153 -14.73 -11.75 -24.56
CA TYR A 153 -15.51 -11.20 -23.46
C TYR A 153 -14.63 -10.33 -22.55
N SER A 154 -15.13 -9.16 -22.14
CA SER A 154 -14.33 -8.09 -21.52
C SER A 154 -14.98 -7.54 -20.25
N PRO A 155 -15.05 -8.31 -19.16
CA PRO A 155 -15.56 -7.83 -17.88
C PRO A 155 -14.64 -6.77 -17.26
N ILE A 156 -15.14 -6.01 -16.30
CA ILE A 156 -14.33 -5.05 -15.55
C ILE A 156 -13.61 -5.79 -14.42
N GLY A 157 -12.29 -5.90 -14.53
CA GLY A 157 -11.42 -6.44 -13.48
C GLY A 157 -11.07 -5.38 -12.45
N PHE A 158 -11.24 -5.71 -11.18
CA PHE A 158 -10.93 -4.89 -10.02
C PHE A 158 -9.80 -5.55 -9.21
N VAL A 159 -8.73 -4.78 -8.98
CA VAL A 159 -7.60 -5.18 -8.14
C VAL A 159 -7.32 -4.04 -7.19
N ARG A 160 -7.59 -4.25 -5.90
CA ARG A 160 -7.53 -3.18 -4.87
C ARG A 160 -8.39 -1.98 -5.31
N CYS A 161 -7.77 -0.82 -5.53
CA CYS A 161 -8.44 0.39 -6.03
C CYS A 161 -8.37 0.54 -7.56
N GLY A 162 -7.62 -0.32 -8.25
CA GLY A 162 -7.47 -0.31 -9.69
C GLY A 162 -8.64 -1.02 -10.38
N ARG A 163 -9.06 -0.50 -11.53
CA ARG A 163 -10.07 -1.12 -12.38
C ARG A 163 -9.71 -0.95 -13.85
N SER A 164 -10.00 -1.96 -14.66
CA SER A 164 -9.94 -1.88 -16.12
C SER A 164 -10.88 -2.91 -16.72
N ALA A 165 -11.44 -2.63 -17.90
CA ALA A 165 -11.96 -3.70 -18.73
C ALA A 165 -10.81 -4.66 -19.07
N CYS A 166 -11.03 -5.96 -18.89
CA CYS A 166 -10.02 -7.01 -19.07
C CYS A 166 -10.54 -8.00 -20.10
N LYS A 167 -10.07 -7.88 -21.34
CA LYS A 167 -10.48 -8.76 -22.44
C LYS A 167 -9.87 -10.14 -22.26
N ILE A 168 -10.68 -11.18 -22.33
CA ILE A 168 -10.20 -12.56 -22.39
C ILE A 168 -9.52 -12.79 -23.74
N SER A 169 -8.20 -12.99 -23.74
CA SER A 169 -7.45 -13.29 -24.97
C SER A 169 -7.40 -14.79 -25.23
N LYS A 170 -7.18 -15.60 -24.19
CA LYS A 170 -7.07 -17.06 -24.29
C LYS A 170 -7.55 -17.75 -23.02
N ILE A 171 -8.20 -18.90 -23.16
CA ILE A 171 -8.50 -19.81 -22.06
C ILE A 171 -7.52 -20.99 -22.17
N ASN A 172 -6.64 -21.15 -21.18
CA ASN A 172 -5.61 -22.19 -21.19
C ASN A 172 -6.20 -23.55 -20.83
N TRP A 173 -7.04 -23.60 -19.80
CA TRP A 173 -7.71 -24.83 -19.37
C TRP A 173 -8.93 -24.52 -18.52
N LYS A 174 -9.84 -25.49 -18.40
CA LYS A 174 -10.96 -25.45 -17.46
C LYS A 174 -11.18 -26.78 -16.74
N VAL A 175 -11.83 -26.71 -15.59
CA VAL A 175 -12.29 -27.82 -14.76
C VAL A 175 -13.67 -27.47 -14.24
N GLY A 176 -14.64 -28.36 -14.43
CA GLY A 176 -16.01 -28.15 -13.97
C GLY A 176 -16.80 -29.45 -13.89
N LYS A 177 -18.10 -29.32 -13.60
CA LYS A 177 -19.01 -30.47 -13.60
C LYS A 177 -19.12 -31.12 -14.99
N GLU A 178 -19.12 -30.31 -16.05
CA GLU A 178 -19.20 -30.83 -17.43
C GLU A 178 -17.94 -31.57 -17.87
N THR A 179 -16.77 -31.18 -17.35
CA THR A 179 -15.53 -31.91 -17.62
C THR A 179 -15.36 -33.14 -16.71
N GLY A 180 -16.37 -33.46 -15.88
CA GLY A 180 -16.29 -34.55 -14.90
C GLY A 180 -15.19 -34.33 -13.87
N GLY A 181 -14.86 -33.08 -13.56
CA GLY A 181 -13.75 -32.71 -12.67
C GLY A 181 -12.36 -32.92 -13.27
N LYS A 182 -12.25 -33.30 -14.55
CA LYS A 182 -10.97 -33.40 -15.25
C LYS A 182 -10.57 -32.06 -15.87
N LYS A 183 -9.28 -31.84 -15.97
CA LYS A 183 -8.70 -30.69 -16.68
C LYS A 183 -8.91 -30.87 -18.17
N LEU A 184 -9.60 -29.93 -18.79
CA LEU A 184 -9.75 -29.81 -20.23
C LEU A 184 -8.88 -28.65 -20.70
N ASP A 185 -7.87 -28.95 -21.53
CA ASP A 185 -6.99 -27.93 -22.10
C ASP A 185 -7.65 -27.23 -23.30
N ALA A 186 -7.38 -25.94 -23.45
CA ALA A 186 -7.86 -25.06 -24.51
C ALA A 186 -9.38 -25.14 -24.82
N PRO A 187 -10.26 -24.96 -23.82
CA PRO A 187 -11.71 -24.99 -24.03
C PRO A 187 -12.19 -23.77 -24.84
N HIS A 188 -13.25 -23.97 -25.64
CA HIS A 188 -13.85 -22.90 -26.45
C HIS A 188 -14.69 -21.90 -25.63
N ALA A 189 -15.23 -22.32 -24.48
CA ALA A 189 -16.11 -21.52 -23.66
C ALA A 189 -16.05 -21.93 -22.17
N LEU A 190 -16.37 -20.97 -21.31
CA LEU A 190 -16.56 -21.14 -19.87
C LEU A 190 -18.05 -21.03 -19.51
N LYS A 191 -18.48 -21.87 -18.59
CA LYS A 191 -19.82 -21.88 -17.96
C LYS A 191 -19.72 -21.46 -16.51
N ALA A 192 -20.86 -21.14 -15.90
CA ALA A 192 -20.94 -20.81 -14.48
C ALA A 192 -20.38 -21.93 -13.60
N ASN A 193 -19.74 -21.55 -12.48
CA ASN A 193 -19.13 -22.46 -11.49
C ASN A 193 -18.01 -23.37 -12.02
N GLU A 194 -17.35 -23.01 -13.12
CA GLU A 194 -16.11 -23.63 -13.58
C GLU A 194 -14.87 -22.92 -13.01
N MET A 195 -13.82 -23.72 -12.75
CA MET A 195 -12.46 -23.22 -12.52
C MET A 195 -11.72 -23.19 -13.84
N ALA A 196 -11.02 -22.11 -14.14
CA ALA A 196 -10.26 -21.99 -15.38
C ALA A 196 -8.99 -21.18 -15.20
N GLU A 197 -8.03 -21.37 -16.09
CA GLU A 197 -6.91 -20.45 -16.23
C GLU A 197 -7.06 -19.67 -17.53
N VAL A 198 -7.05 -18.36 -17.39
CA VAL A 198 -7.40 -17.44 -18.46
C VAL A 198 -6.35 -16.35 -18.55
N VAL A 199 -5.98 -16.01 -19.79
CA VAL A 199 -5.12 -14.87 -20.11
C VAL A 199 -6.02 -13.69 -20.41
N PHE A 200 -5.77 -12.59 -19.71
CA PHE A 200 -6.49 -11.34 -19.81
C PHE A 200 -5.59 -10.22 -20.32
N GLU A 201 -6.15 -9.39 -21.19
CA GLU A 201 -5.53 -8.17 -21.72
C GLU A 201 -6.33 -6.96 -21.23
N PRO A 202 -5.78 -6.13 -20.32
CA PRO A 202 -6.46 -4.94 -19.86
C PRO A 202 -6.49 -3.86 -20.95
N CYS A 203 -7.68 -3.29 -21.19
CA CYS A 203 -7.88 -2.22 -22.17
C CYS A 203 -7.36 -0.86 -21.69
N GLN A 204 -7.26 -0.65 -20.38
CA GLN A 204 -6.70 0.52 -19.73
C GLN A 204 -5.49 0.12 -18.86
N PRO A 205 -4.60 1.07 -18.49
CA PRO A 205 -3.49 0.76 -17.60
C PRO A 205 -3.98 0.12 -16.28
N LEU A 206 -3.64 -1.14 -16.08
CA LEU A 206 -3.91 -1.90 -14.87
C LEU A 206 -2.57 -2.41 -14.33
N VAL A 207 -2.43 -2.40 -13.00
CA VAL A 207 -1.26 -2.96 -12.32
C VAL A 207 -1.71 -4.16 -11.53
N VAL A 208 -1.17 -5.32 -11.88
CA VAL A 208 -1.38 -6.60 -11.20
C VAL A 208 -0.02 -7.27 -11.00
N ASP A 209 0.07 -8.14 -10.01
CA ASP A 209 1.29 -8.90 -9.75
C ASP A 209 0.95 -10.34 -9.33
N HIS A 210 1.92 -11.23 -9.45
CA HIS A 210 1.78 -12.60 -8.97
C HIS A 210 1.81 -12.66 -7.44
N PHE A 211 1.10 -13.64 -6.87
CA PHE A 211 0.90 -13.75 -5.42
C PHE A 211 2.19 -13.75 -4.58
N LYS A 212 3.29 -14.31 -5.11
CA LYS A 212 4.57 -14.34 -4.40
C LYS A 212 5.23 -12.97 -4.31
N ALA A 213 5.03 -12.08 -5.28
CA ALA A 213 5.55 -10.72 -5.22
C ALA A 213 4.65 -9.79 -4.42
N CYS A 214 3.34 -9.85 -4.63
CA CYS A 214 2.38 -9.06 -3.87
C CYS A 214 1.03 -9.76 -3.78
N GLU A 215 0.72 -10.31 -2.61
CA GLU A 215 -0.57 -10.96 -2.35
C GLU A 215 -1.75 -10.03 -2.66
N GLY A 216 -1.68 -8.77 -2.25
CA GLY A 216 -2.76 -7.80 -2.43
C GLY A 216 -3.10 -7.50 -3.89
N LEU A 217 -2.10 -7.51 -4.78
CA LEU A 217 -2.27 -7.22 -6.21
C LEU A 217 -2.55 -8.46 -7.05
N SER A 218 -2.50 -9.64 -6.42
CA SER A 218 -2.79 -10.90 -7.10
C SER A 218 -4.26 -11.30 -7.04
N ARG A 219 -5.04 -10.74 -6.11
CA ARG A 219 -6.48 -11.03 -5.98
C ARG A 219 -7.26 -10.09 -6.90
N ILE A 220 -8.02 -10.67 -7.82
CA ILE A 220 -8.80 -9.92 -8.81
C ILE A 220 -10.26 -10.37 -8.77
N ALA A 221 -11.18 -9.41 -8.84
CA ALA A 221 -12.61 -9.67 -9.01
C ALA A 221 -13.06 -9.10 -10.35
N PHE A 222 -13.85 -9.83 -11.11
CA PHE A 222 -14.41 -9.37 -12.37
C PHE A 222 -15.90 -9.18 -12.21
N LEU A 223 -16.38 -8.01 -12.61
CA LEU A 223 -17.80 -7.66 -12.60
C LEU A 223 -18.27 -7.40 -14.03
N ASP A 224 -19.53 -7.74 -14.28
CA ASP A 224 -20.29 -7.27 -15.43
C ASP A 224 -21.54 -6.55 -14.91
N GLY A 225 -21.67 -5.26 -15.22
CA GLY A 225 -22.55 -4.36 -14.48
C GLY A 225 -22.27 -4.37 -12.98
N ASN A 226 -23.27 -4.73 -12.18
CA ASN A 226 -23.18 -4.83 -10.72
C ASN A 226 -22.98 -6.26 -10.20
N THR A 227 -22.88 -7.24 -11.11
CA THR A 227 -22.82 -8.65 -10.75
C THR A 227 -21.36 -9.12 -10.79
N ALA A 228 -20.92 -9.80 -9.72
CA ALA A 228 -19.62 -10.47 -9.72
C ALA A 228 -19.67 -11.72 -10.61
N VAL A 229 -18.98 -11.68 -11.75
CA VAL A 229 -19.02 -12.75 -12.75
C VAL A 229 -17.88 -13.75 -12.56
N MET A 230 -16.71 -13.31 -12.09
CA MET A 230 -15.56 -14.18 -11.82
C MET A 230 -14.74 -13.67 -10.64
N LEU A 231 -14.15 -14.58 -9.87
CA LEU A 231 -13.13 -14.27 -8.87
C LEU A 231 -11.85 -14.98 -9.24
N GLY A 232 -10.71 -14.33 -9.08
CA GLY A 232 -9.46 -14.86 -9.57
C GLY A 232 -8.23 -14.52 -8.75
N LYS A 233 -7.19 -15.29 -9.04
CA LYS A 233 -5.84 -15.11 -8.54
C LYS A 233 -4.87 -15.08 -9.71
N VAL A 234 -4.11 -14.00 -9.81
CA VAL A 234 -3.08 -13.79 -10.82
C VAL A 234 -1.90 -14.73 -10.55
N THR A 235 -1.55 -15.53 -11.55
CA THR A 235 -0.48 -16.53 -11.50
C THR A 235 0.76 -16.09 -12.27
N ALA A 236 0.60 -15.34 -13.36
CA ALA A 236 1.69 -14.78 -14.15
C ALA A 236 1.31 -13.41 -14.72
N VAL A 237 2.31 -12.55 -14.93
CA VAL A 237 2.13 -11.19 -15.47
C VAL A 237 3.20 -10.91 -16.51
N SER A 238 2.79 -10.33 -17.63
CA SER A 238 3.66 -9.75 -18.64
C SER A 238 3.58 -8.23 -18.53
N HIS A 239 4.69 -7.57 -18.26
CA HIS A 239 4.73 -6.11 -18.12
C HIS A 239 4.97 -5.43 -19.46
N LYS A 240 4.47 -4.19 -19.62
CA LYS A 240 4.84 -3.30 -20.72
C LYS A 240 6.28 -2.80 -20.58
#